data_AF-A0A1Y0Y4Y0-F1
#
_entry.id   AF-A0A1Y0Y4Y0-F1
#
_cell.length_a   1.000
_cell.length_b   1.000
_cell.length_c   1.000
_cell.angle_alpha   90.00
_cell.angle_beta   90.00
_cell.angle_gamma   90.00
#
_symmetry.space_group_name_H-M   'P 1'
#
loop_
_entity.id
_entity.type
_entity.pdbx_description
1 polymer ?
#
loop_
_entity_poly.entity_id
_entity_poly.type
_entity_poly.pdbx_seq_one_letter_code
_entity_poly.pdbx_strand_id
1 'polypeptide(L)'
;MLQINFISPSGTVTSSIELKLPQHHQKNLKSSEAFAIIRNDILAGKPTELFAHALETVSCKHLKSAWIIASENNVRNTVFSSFFRTEWTTRSHHIRQEFADDNLLNTVLWNVLPPYKGNDLTIWRGEQTARFNAGIVGFNWSTDEKSADIFASGLCTTYSGGGTLLKARIHADGIISGYGNHTIDPSEKGIVVDPKCIIEIESVRIYL
;
A
#
# COMPACT_ATOMS: atom_id res chain seq x y z
N MET A 1 10.86 -26.30 13.64
CA MET A 1 11.47 -26.70 14.92
C MET A 1 12.74 -25.89 15.06
N LEU A 2 12.98 -25.26 16.22
CA LEU A 2 14.17 -24.44 16.45
C LEU A 2 15.03 -25.11 17.51
N GLN A 3 16.30 -25.33 17.21
CA GLN A 3 17.27 -25.86 18.16
C GLN A 3 18.17 -24.73 18.64
N ILE A 4 18.20 -24.51 19.95
CA ILE A 4 19.08 -23.52 20.58
C ILE A 4 20.23 -24.28 21.23
N ASN A 5 21.45 -23.99 20.80
CA ASN A 5 22.67 -24.57 21.35
C ASN A 5 23.33 -23.59 22.32
N PHE A 6 23.62 -24.03 23.54
CA PHE A 6 24.46 -23.30 24.48
C PHE A 6 25.91 -23.69 24.25
N ILE A 7 26.76 -22.71 24.00
CA ILE A 7 28.16 -22.94 23.61
C ILE A 7 29.06 -22.40 24.73
N SER A 8 30.06 -23.19 25.13
CA SER A 8 31.09 -22.79 26.08
C SER A 8 32.01 -21.71 25.47
N PRO A 9 32.83 -21.03 26.28
CA PRO A 9 33.86 -20.12 25.76
C PRO A 9 34.87 -20.79 24.81
N SER A 10 35.03 -22.13 24.89
CA SER A 10 35.89 -22.92 23.99
C SER A 10 35.21 -23.30 22.66
N GLY A 11 33.98 -22.85 22.41
CA GLY A 11 33.23 -23.18 21.19
C GLY A 11 32.54 -24.54 21.22
N THR A 12 32.52 -25.23 22.36
CA THR A 12 31.90 -26.56 22.50
C THR A 12 30.44 -26.42 22.90
N VAL A 13 29.53 -27.11 22.23
CA VAL A 13 28.12 -27.16 22.65
C VAL A 13 28.03 -27.91 23.97
N THR A 14 27.52 -27.24 25.02
CA THR A 14 27.38 -27.80 26.36
C THR A 14 25.98 -28.38 26.61
N SER A 15 24.97 -27.81 25.95
CA SER A 15 23.60 -28.32 25.96
C SER A 15 22.80 -27.78 24.79
N SER A 16 21.72 -28.47 24.45
CA SER A 16 20.77 -28.04 23.42
C SER A 16 19.35 -28.11 23.97
N ILE A 17 18.55 -27.10 23.65
CA ILE A 17 17.10 -27.12 23.89
C ILE A 17 16.41 -27.17 22.53
N GLU A 18 15.53 -28.15 22.38
CA GLU A 18 14.60 -28.21 21.25
C GLU A 18 13.33 -27.47 21.60
N LEU A 19 13.08 -26.37 20.90
CA LEU A 19 11.79 -25.69 20.95
C LEU A 19 10.92 -26.20 19.81
N LYS A 20 9.85 -26.90 20.19
CA LYS A 20 8.70 -27.07 19.30
C LYS A 20 8.05 -25.71 19.13
N LEU A 21 8.36 -25.05 18.01
CA LEU A 21 7.59 -23.88 17.58
C LEU A 21 6.12 -24.27 17.56
N PRO A 22 5.21 -23.43 18.09
CA PRO A 22 3.79 -23.67 17.96
C PRO A 22 3.49 -23.93 16.49
N GLN A 23 2.94 -25.10 16.17
CA GLN A 23 2.29 -25.28 14.90
C GLN A 23 1.02 -24.44 14.98
N HIS A 24 1.09 -23.18 14.55
CA HIS A 24 -0.11 -22.48 14.15
C HIS A 24 -0.65 -23.24 12.94
N HIS A 25 -1.50 -24.23 13.18
CA HIS A 25 -2.49 -24.62 12.20
C HIS A 25 -3.46 -23.44 12.07
N GLN A 26 -3.03 -22.40 11.34
CA GLN A 26 -3.95 -21.43 10.81
C GLN A 26 -4.89 -22.22 9.90
N LYS A 27 -6.13 -22.38 10.36
CA LYS A 27 -7.18 -23.01 9.58
C LYS A 27 -7.29 -22.19 8.30
N ASN A 28 -6.94 -22.76 7.15
CA ASN A 28 -7.05 -22.08 5.86
C ASN A 28 -8.48 -21.58 5.69
N LEU A 29 -8.67 -20.26 5.78
CA LEU A 29 -9.96 -19.62 5.57
C LEU A 29 -10.36 -19.79 4.11
N LYS A 30 -11.61 -20.13 3.84
CA LYS A 30 -12.14 -19.99 2.47
C LYS A 30 -12.30 -18.50 2.17
N SER A 31 -12.13 -18.09 0.91
CA SER A 31 -12.25 -16.67 0.53
C SER A 31 -13.60 -16.04 0.92
N SER A 32 -14.69 -16.81 0.91
CA SER A 32 -16.02 -16.34 1.36
C SER A 32 -16.08 -16.11 2.87
N GLU A 33 -15.42 -16.95 3.67
CA GLU A 33 -15.34 -16.80 5.13
C GLU A 33 -14.45 -15.61 5.49
N ALA A 34 -13.30 -15.47 4.82
CA ALA A 34 -12.40 -14.34 4.99
C ALA A 34 -13.10 -13.01 4.65
N PHE A 35 -13.84 -12.95 3.53
CA PHE A 35 -14.62 -11.76 3.20
C PHE A 35 -15.70 -11.44 4.24
N ALA A 36 -16.39 -12.45 4.76
CA ALA A 36 -17.40 -12.25 5.80
C ALA A 36 -16.79 -11.67 7.08
N ILE A 37 -15.61 -12.15 7.50
CA ILE A 37 -14.86 -11.59 8.64
C ILE A 37 -14.54 -10.12 8.38
N ILE A 38 -13.91 -9.81 7.24
CA ILE A 38 -13.53 -8.43 6.90
C ILE A 38 -14.74 -7.49 6.94
N ARG A 39 -15.83 -7.88 6.27
CA ARG A 39 -17.06 -7.09 6.22
C ARG A 39 -17.65 -6.87 7.60
N ASN A 40 -17.79 -7.93 8.40
CA ASN A 40 -18.43 -7.84 9.71
C ASN A 40 -17.60 -7.00 10.68
N ASP A 41 -16.27 -7.13 10.63
CA ASP A 41 -15.37 -6.35 11.47
C ASP A 41 -15.44 -4.86 11.13
N ILE A 42 -15.44 -4.51 9.83
CA ILE A 42 -15.64 -3.12 9.37
C ILE A 42 -16.95 -2.56 9.90
N LEU A 43 -18.06 -3.30 9.72
CA LEU A 43 -19.39 -2.87 10.19
C LEU A 43 -19.48 -2.77 11.72
N ALA A 44 -18.75 -3.61 12.44
CA ALA A 44 -18.65 -3.56 13.91
C ALA A 44 -17.72 -2.44 14.40
N GLY A 45 -16.95 -1.80 13.51
CA GLY A 45 -15.99 -0.75 13.86
C GLY A 45 -14.77 -1.24 14.64
N LYS A 46 -14.53 -2.55 14.72
CA LYS A 46 -13.40 -3.14 15.45
C LYS A 46 -12.89 -4.40 14.77
N PRO A 47 -11.60 -4.46 14.36
CA PRO A 47 -11.03 -5.68 13.80
C PRO A 47 -10.89 -6.75 14.89
N THR A 48 -11.21 -7.98 14.51
CA THR A 48 -10.90 -9.18 15.28
C THR A 48 -9.46 -9.61 15.02
N GLU A 49 -8.97 -10.56 15.81
CA GLU A 49 -7.64 -11.16 15.63
C GLU A 49 -7.48 -11.87 14.27
N LEU A 50 -8.60 -12.21 13.61
CA LEU A 50 -8.60 -12.87 12.31
C LEU A 50 -8.55 -11.87 11.14
N PHE A 51 -8.74 -10.58 11.37
CA PHE A 51 -8.89 -9.58 10.30
C PHE A 51 -7.68 -9.54 9.36
N ALA A 52 -6.46 -9.50 9.92
CA ALA A 52 -5.22 -9.48 9.15
C ALA A 52 -5.08 -10.73 8.27
N HIS A 53 -5.29 -11.91 8.85
CA HIS A 53 -5.23 -13.18 8.12
C HIS A 53 -6.32 -13.29 7.05
N ALA A 54 -7.51 -12.75 7.31
CA ALA A 54 -8.58 -12.68 6.34
C ALA A 54 -8.18 -11.79 5.13
N LEU A 55 -7.52 -10.65 5.35
CA LEU A 55 -7.02 -9.78 4.28
C LEU A 55 -6.01 -10.47 3.36
N GLU A 56 -5.10 -11.27 3.93
CA GLU A 56 -4.13 -12.07 3.18
C GLU A 56 -4.79 -13.16 2.33
N THR A 57 -5.96 -13.64 2.75
CA THR A 57 -6.68 -14.75 2.11
C THR A 57 -7.55 -14.29 0.93
N VAL A 58 -8.04 -13.05 0.93
CA VAL A 58 -8.97 -12.57 -0.10
C VAL A 58 -8.25 -11.99 -1.32
N SER A 59 -8.83 -12.23 -2.51
CA SER A 59 -8.39 -11.59 -3.75
C SER A 59 -8.73 -10.10 -3.78
N CYS A 60 -8.02 -9.33 -4.61
CA CYS A 60 -8.25 -7.89 -4.77
C CYS A 60 -9.70 -7.55 -5.19
N LYS A 61 -10.35 -8.43 -5.95
CA LYS A 61 -11.78 -8.30 -6.30
C LYS A 61 -12.68 -8.22 -5.06
N HIS A 62 -12.45 -9.05 -4.06
CA HIS A 62 -13.21 -9.02 -2.80
C HIS A 62 -12.80 -7.85 -1.91
N LEU A 63 -11.53 -7.43 -1.98
CA LEU A 63 -11.05 -6.23 -1.29
C LEU A 63 -11.75 -4.97 -1.77
N LYS A 64 -12.03 -4.82 -3.09
CA LYS A 64 -12.80 -3.69 -3.61
C LYS A 64 -14.10 -3.49 -2.83
N SER A 65 -14.91 -4.54 -2.71
CA SER A 65 -16.18 -4.47 -1.98
C SER A 65 -15.98 -4.14 -0.50
N ALA A 66 -14.98 -4.75 0.14
CA ALA A 66 -14.68 -4.47 1.54
C ALA A 66 -14.30 -3.00 1.77
N TRP A 67 -13.46 -2.42 0.91
CA TRP A 67 -13.00 -1.04 1.07
C TRP A 67 -14.05 0.01 0.66
N ILE A 68 -14.99 -0.35 -0.22
CA ILE A 68 -16.20 0.46 -0.44
C ILE A 68 -17.03 0.51 0.85
N ILE A 69 -17.29 -0.63 1.48
CA ILE A 69 -18.03 -0.68 2.77
C ILE A 69 -17.28 0.13 3.84
N ALA A 70 -15.95 0.01 3.90
CA ALA A 70 -15.11 0.80 4.80
C ALA A 70 -15.26 2.32 4.57
N SER A 71 -15.26 2.74 3.30
CA SER A 71 -15.47 4.14 2.89
C SER A 71 -16.85 4.65 3.30
N GLU A 72 -17.90 3.88 3.04
CA GLU A 72 -19.29 4.21 3.38
C GLU A 72 -19.51 4.34 4.89
N ASN A 73 -18.73 3.60 5.70
CA ASN A 73 -18.77 3.65 7.16
C ASN A 73 -17.71 4.60 7.76
N ASN A 74 -17.05 5.41 6.93
CA ASN A 74 -16.08 6.44 7.33
C ASN A 74 -15.03 5.93 8.34
N VAL A 75 -14.42 4.76 8.07
CA VAL A 75 -13.42 4.16 8.98
C VAL A 75 -12.08 4.91 8.99
N ARG A 76 -12.03 6.16 8.54
CA ARG A 76 -10.84 7.01 8.50
C ARG A 76 -10.23 7.17 9.89
N ASN A 77 -8.90 7.15 9.97
CA ASN A 77 -8.14 7.30 11.22
C ASN A 77 -8.41 6.22 12.27
N THR A 78 -8.94 5.07 11.86
CA THR A 78 -9.10 3.91 12.74
C THR A 78 -7.96 2.93 12.50
N VAL A 79 -7.94 1.84 13.27
CA VAL A 79 -7.05 0.70 13.02
C VAL A 79 -7.25 0.09 11.61
N PHE A 80 -8.46 0.20 11.01
CA PHE A 80 -8.69 -0.22 9.63
C PHE A 80 -7.90 0.61 8.62
N SER A 81 -7.68 1.90 8.89
CA SER A 81 -6.85 2.75 8.03
C SER A 81 -5.43 2.24 7.94
N SER A 82 -4.87 1.71 9.03
CA SER A 82 -3.54 1.10 9.03
C SER A 82 -3.50 -0.18 8.20
N PHE A 83 -4.51 -1.04 8.33
CA PHE A 83 -4.63 -2.23 7.48
C PHE A 83 -4.78 -1.86 6.00
N PHE A 84 -5.66 -0.92 5.67
CA PHE A 84 -5.81 -0.45 4.30
C PHE A 84 -4.53 0.20 3.78
N ARG A 85 -3.79 0.91 4.63
CA ARG A 85 -2.51 1.50 4.22
C ARG A 85 -1.51 0.42 3.84
N THR A 86 -1.38 -0.65 4.62
CA THR A 86 -0.53 -1.81 4.28
C THR A 86 -0.95 -2.40 2.95
N GLU A 87 -2.25 -2.64 2.78
CA GLU A 87 -2.85 -3.15 1.55
C GLU A 87 -2.56 -2.28 0.33
N TRP A 88 -2.71 -0.97 0.47
CA TRP A 88 -2.44 -0.02 -0.57
C TRP A 88 -0.96 0.00 -0.96
N THR A 89 -0.05 0.02 0.02
CA THR A 89 1.40 -0.03 -0.24
C THR A 89 1.77 -1.29 -1.03
N THR A 90 1.26 -2.46 -0.63
CA THR A 90 1.62 -3.73 -1.26
C THR A 90 0.90 -4.00 -2.58
N ARG A 91 -0.38 -3.61 -2.69
CA ARG A 91 -1.28 -4.07 -3.77
C ARG A 91 -1.97 -2.95 -4.54
N SER A 92 -1.59 -1.68 -4.38
CA SER A 92 -2.25 -0.52 -5.01
C SER A 92 -2.52 -0.66 -6.51
N HIS A 93 -1.58 -1.23 -7.27
CA HIS A 93 -1.77 -1.43 -8.71
C HIS A 93 -2.92 -2.41 -9.03
N HIS A 94 -3.02 -3.54 -8.30
CA HIS A 94 -4.13 -4.48 -8.42
C HIS A 94 -5.43 -3.91 -7.89
N ILE A 95 -5.39 -3.19 -6.76
CA ILE A 95 -6.58 -2.50 -6.22
C ILE A 95 -7.14 -1.54 -7.27
N ARG A 96 -6.30 -0.68 -7.87
CA ARG A 96 -6.73 0.25 -8.92
C ARG A 96 -7.32 -0.47 -10.13
N GLN A 97 -6.70 -1.57 -10.55
CA GLN A 97 -7.20 -2.38 -11.66
C GLN A 97 -8.60 -2.97 -11.39
N GLU A 98 -8.84 -3.48 -10.19
CA GLU A 98 -10.16 -4.02 -9.79
C GLU A 98 -11.22 -2.93 -9.65
N PHE A 99 -10.82 -1.73 -9.20
CA PHE A 99 -11.73 -0.59 -9.17
C PHE A 99 -12.20 -0.20 -10.57
N ALA A 100 -11.27 -0.09 -11.53
CA ALA A 100 -11.51 0.33 -12.92
C ALA A 100 -12.30 1.66 -13.05
N ASP A 101 -12.33 2.44 -11.97
CA ASP A 101 -12.97 3.75 -11.84
C ASP A 101 -12.16 4.56 -10.83
N ASP A 102 -11.33 5.47 -11.35
CA ASP A 102 -10.48 6.32 -10.52
C ASP A 102 -11.28 7.33 -9.68
N ASN A 103 -12.52 7.68 -10.05
CA ASN A 103 -13.37 8.55 -9.24
C ASN A 103 -13.82 7.84 -7.97
N LEU A 104 -14.36 6.62 -8.14
CA LEU A 104 -14.78 5.78 -7.01
C LEU A 104 -13.59 5.42 -6.12
N LEU A 105 -12.44 5.08 -6.72
CA LEU A 105 -11.23 4.81 -5.97
C LEU A 105 -10.78 6.03 -5.17
N ASN A 106 -10.78 7.23 -5.78
CA ASN A 106 -10.40 8.46 -5.10
C ASN A 106 -11.28 8.71 -3.86
N THR A 107 -12.59 8.52 -3.96
CA THR A 107 -13.51 8.61 -2.82
C THR A 107 -13.14 7.62 -1.71
N VAL A 108 -12.84 6.37 -2.06
CA VAL A 108 -12.42 5.36 -1.07
C VAL A 108 -11.09 5.74 -0.41
N LEU A 109 -10.10 6.19 -1.18
CA LEU A 109 -8.81 6.61 -0.65
C LEU A 109 -8.97 7.76 0.36
N TRP A 110 -9.77 8.78 0.02
CA TRP A 110 -10.08 9.90 0.92
C TRP A 110 -10.76 9.48 2.22
N ASN A 111 -11.67 8.51 2.16
CA ASN A 111 -12.47 8.09 3.30
C ASN A 111 -11.80 7.02 4.18
N VAL A 112 -10.80 6.30 3.66
CA VAL A 112 -10.18 5.18 4.37
C VAL A 112 -8.76 5.49 4.82
N LEU A 113 -7.96 6.20 4.03
CA LEU A 113 -6.57 6.49 4.42
C LEU A 113 -6.47 7.59 5.49
N PRO A 114 -5.45 7.52 6.36
CA PRO A 114 -5.17 8.61 7.30
C PRO A 114 -4.91 9.93 6.53
N PRO A 115 -5.53 11.05 6.91
CA PRO A 115 -5.34 12.35 6.28
C PRO A 115 -3.89 12.79 6.42
N TYR A 116 -3.38 13.40 5.37
CA TYR A 116 -2.19 14.21 5.47
C TYR A 116 -2.44 15.46 6.33
N LYS A 117 -1.44 15.84 7.13
CA LYS A 117 -1.48 17.02 8.02
C LYS A 117 -0.24 17.91 7.87
N GLY A 118 0.55 17.70 6.82
CA GLY A 118 1.75 18.48 6.57
C GLY A 118 1.48 19.68 5.66
N ASN A 119 2.55 20.21 5.07
CA ASN A 119 2.53 21.36 4.18
C ASN A 119 2.44 20.92 2.71
N ASP A 120 2.26 21.89 1.83
CA ASP A 120 2.43 21.71 0.39
C ASP A 120 3.76 21.05 0.05
N LEU A 121 3.76 20.21 -1.00
CA LEU A 121 4.93 19.41 -1.37
C LEU A 121 5.30 19.57 -2.85
N THR A 122 6.60 19.45 -3.11
CA THR A 122 7.10 19.02 -4.42
C THR A 122 7.26 17.50 -4.38
N ILE A 123 6.71 16.84 -5.39
CA ILE A 123 6.54 15.39 -5.40
C ILE A 123 7.01 14.82 -6.74
N TRP A 124 7.38 13.54 -6.73
CA TRP A 124 7.99 12.81 -7.83
C TRP A 124 7.29 11.48 -8.05
N ARG A 125 7.21 11.04 -9.31
CA ARG A 125 6.62 9.75 -9.67
C ARG A 125 7.30 9.18 -10.90
N GLY A 126 7.69 7.90 -10.83
CA GLY A 126 7.89 7.11 -12.04
C GLY A 126 6.55 6.67 -12.60
N GLU A 127 6.27 7.01 -13.85
CA GLU A 127 5.02 6.68 -14.54
C GLU A 127 5.31 6.03 -15.90
N GLN A 128 4.36 5.23 -16.38
CA GLN A 128 4.42 4.70 -17.74
C GLN A 128 4.15 5.84 -18.73
N THR A 129 5.05 6.03 -19.70
CA THR A 129 4.94 7.12 -20.69
C THR A 129 3.59 7.08 -21.42
N ALA A 130 3.12 5.90 -21.80
CA ALA A 130 1.83 5.74 -22.48
C ALA A 130 0.63 6.20 -21.61
N ARG A 131 0.66 5.94 -20.30
CA ARG A 131 -0.40 6.41 -19.37
C ARG A 131 -0.37 7.90 -19.20
N PHE A 132 0.82 8.47 -19.02
CA PHE A 132 0.98 9.92 -18.89
C PHE A 132 0.48 10.64 -20.13
N ASN A 133 0.84 10.16 -21.33
CA ASN A 133 0.36 10.71 -22.61
C ASN A 133 -1.16 10.60 -22.79
N ALA A 134 -1.80 9.61 -22.16
CA ALA A 134 -3.26 9.45 -22.13
C ALA A 134 -3.95 10.30 -21.05
N GLY A 135 -3.21 11.10 -20.27
CA GLY A 135 -3.75 11.87 -19.15
C GLY A 135 -4.10 11.01 -17.92
N ILE A 136 -3.62 9.76 -17.87
CA ILE A 136 -3.90 8.82 -16.78
C ILE A 136 -2.73 8.86 -15.80
N VAL A 137 -2.88 9.64 -14.74
CA VAL A 137 -1.86 9.80 -13.69
C VAL A 137 -2.23 8.95 -12.47
N GLY A 138 -1.26 8.23 -11.89
CA GLY A 138 -1.49 7.44 -10.69
C GLY A 138 -1.48 8.23 -9.37
N PHE A 139 -2.03 7.60 -8.32
CA PHE A 139 -2.19 8.17 -6.98
C PHE A 139 -0.92 8.12 -6.11
N ASN A 140 0.03 7.22 -6.40
CA ASN A 140 1.23 7.05 -5.58
C ASN A 140 2.35 7.99 -6.02
N TRP A 141 2.87 8.77 -5.09
CA TRP A 141 3.96 9.70 -5.34
C TRP A 141 5.00 9.58 -4.23
N SER A 142 6.19 10.14 -4.45
CA SER A 142 7.24 10.22 -3.45
C SER A 142 7.70 11.66 -3.30
N THR A 143 8.15 12.04 -2.11
CA THR A 143 8.92 13.28 -1.97
C THR A 143 10.39 13.10 -2.33
N ASP A 144 10.81 11.86 -2.63
CA ASP A 144 12.18 11.51 -2.98
C ASP A 144 12.30 11.28 -4.49
N GLU A 145 13.08 12.12 -5.17
CA GLU A 145 13.32 12.00 -6.61
C GLU A 145 13.94 10.64 -6.96
N LYS A 146 14.92 10.17 -6.19
CA LYS A 146 15.66 8.95 -6.50
C LYS A 146 14.75 7.73 -6.42
N SER A 147 13.89 7.66 -5.40
CA SER A 147 12.90 6.59 -5.29
C SER A 147 11.96 6.57 -6.49
N ALA A 148 11.45 7.73 -6.92
CA ALA A 148 10.62 7.82 -8.12
C ALA A 148 11.37 7.44 -9.41
N ASP A 149 12.65 7.82 -9.52
CA ASP A 149 13.49 7.56 -10.68
C ASP A 149 13.79 6.06 -10.87
N ILE A 150 13.91 5.30 -9.77
CA ILE A 150 14.04 3.83 -9.82
C ILE A 150 12.81 3.20 -10.48
N PHE A 151 11.60 3.70 -10.21
CA PHE A 151 10.39 3.20 -10.88
C PHE A 151 10.33 3.64 -12.35
N ALA A 152 10.72 4.88 -12.65
CA ALA A 152 10.72 5.43 -14.01
C ALA A 152 11.68 4.68 -14.93
N SER A 153 12.92 4.46 -14.49
CA SER A 153 14.00 3.80 -15.24
C SER A 153 13.95 2.27 -15.15
N GLY A 154 13.35 1.73 -14.09
CA GLY A 154 13.19 0.30 -13.86
C GLY A 154 11.84 -0.21 -14.38
N LEU A 155 10.91 -0.52 -13.47
CA LEU A 155 9.65 -1.20 -13.79
C LEU A 155 8.89 -0.56 -14.98
N CYS A 156 8.84 0.77 -15.07
CA CYS A 156 8.08 1.46 -16.12
C CYS A 156 8.65 1.25 -17.52
N THR A 157 9.96 0.97 -17.68
CA THR A 157 10.56 0.73 -19.01
C THR A 157 10.12 -0.60 -19.62
N THR A 158 9.58 -1.52 -18.83
CA THR A 158 9.05 -2.80 -19.33
C THR A 158 7.70 -2.66 -20.05
N TYR A 159 7.08 -1.48 -20.00
CA TYR A 159 5.79 -1.18 -20.65
C TYR A 159 5.97 -0.45 -21.99
N SER A 160 4.92 -0.46 -22.82
CA SER A 160 4.92 0.24 -24.10
C SER A 160 5.18 1.75 -23.93
N GLY A 161 6.13 2.28 -24.69
CA GLY A 161 6.55 3.68 -24.62
C GLY A 161 7.54 4.01 -23.48
N GLY A 162 7.91 3.00 -22.69
CA GLY A 162 8.89 3.13 -21.62
C GLY A 162 8.36 3.87 -20.38
N GLY A 163 9.28 4.42 -19.60
CA GLY A 163 8.98 5.15 -18.37
C GLY A 163 9.30 6.64 -18.46
N THR A 164 8.60 7.44 -17.65
CA THR A 164 8.86 8.87 -17.47
C THR A 164 8.97 9.21 -15.99
N LEU A 165 9.95 10.05 -15.65
CA LEU A 165 10.02 10.66 -14.34
C LEU A 165 9.22 11.96 -14.38
N LEU A 166 8.21 12.02 -13.53
CA LEU A 166 7.34 13.19 -13.37
C LEU A 166 7.73 13.95 -12.10
N LYS A 167 7.66 15.27 -12.17
CA LYS A 167 7.73 16.19 -11.04
C LYS A 167 6.45 16.99 -10.98
N ALA A 168 5.93 17.20 -9.77
CA ALA A 168 4.72 17.98 -9.57
C ALA A 168 4.75 18.83 -8.31
N ARG A 169 3.91 19.87 -8.30
CA ARG A 169 3.55 20.63 -7.10
C ARG A 169 2.11 20.31 -6.71
N ILE A 170 1.89 20.11 -5.42
CA ILE A 170 0.57 19.86 -4.85
C ILE A 170 0.37 20.61 -3.54
N HIS A 171 -0.83 21.15 -3.35
CA HIS A 171 -1.25 21.72 -2.07
C HIS A 171 -1.54 20.63 -1.05
N ALA A 172 -1.41 20.95 0.24
CA ALA A 172 -1.64 20.01 1.33
C ALA A 172 -3.04 19.36 1.31
N ASP A 173 -4.06 20.08 0.83
CA ASP A 173 -5.44 19.62 0.68
C ASP A 173 -5.65 18.64 -0.50
N GLY A 174 -4.68 18.54 -1.42
CA GLY A 174 -4.63 17.54 -2.47
C GLY A 174 -3.93 16.24 -2.07
N ILE A 175 -3.29 16.20 -0.90
CA ILE A 175 -2.58 15.02 -0.39
C ILE A 175 -3.54 14.20 0.47
N ILE A 176 -3.89 13.01 -0.01
CA ILE A 176 -4.81 12.11 0.68
C ILE A 176 -4.17 11.56 1.96
N SER A 177 -2.92 11.09 1.85
CA SER A 177 -2.22 10.43 2.96
C SER A 177 -0.72 10.60 2.87
N GLY A 178 -0.09 10.93 4.00
CA GLY A 178 1.37 11.07 4.14
C GLY A 178 2.10 9.74 4.19
N TYR A 179 3.30 9.72 4.77
CA TYR A 179 4.03 8.47 4.99
C TYR A 179 3.27 7.57 5.97
N GLY A 180 3.18 6.28 5.66
CA GLY A 180 2.66 5.30 6.61
C GLY A 180 3.70 4.95 7.67
N ASN A 181 3.27 4.59 8.88
CA ASN A 181 4.16 4.09 9.94
C ASN A 181 4.68 2.66 9.69
N HIS A 182 4.29 2.03 8.58
CA HIS A 182 4.56 0.64 8.22
C HIS A 182 5.34 0.52 6.90
N THR A 183 6.33 1.37 6.68
CA THR A 183 7.27 1.15 5.58
C THR A 183 8.25 0.05 5.98
N ILE A 184 8.14 -1.13 5.35
CA ILE A 184 9.19 -2.16 5.38
C ILE A 184 10.51 -1.58 4.82
N ASP A 185 10.40 -0.58 3.93
CA ASP A 185 11.53 0.24 3.47
C ASP A 185 11.27 1.75 3.70
N PRO A 186 11.90 2.37 4.71
CA PRO A 186 11.87 3.81 4.96
C PRO A 186 12.29 4.69 3.77
N SER A 187 12.90 4.11 2.72
CA SER A 187 13.40 4.82 1.53
C SER A 187 12.31 5.24 0.55
N GLU A 188 11.13 4.59 0.55
CA GLU A 188 10.12 4.87 -0.50
C GLU A 188 9.49 6.26 -0.34
N LYS A 189 9.48 6.83 0.87
CA LYS A 189 8.84 8.13 1.20
C LYS A 189 7.51 8.32 0.45
N GLY A 190 6.72 7.24 0.39
CA GLY A 190 5.52 7.16 -0.42
C GLY A 190 4.36 7.94 0.21
N ILE A 191 3.74 8.79 -0.58
CA ILE A 191 2.51 9.50 -0.27
C ILE A 191 1.43 9.12 -1.28
N VAL A 192 0.17 9.35 -0.89
CA VAL A 192 -0.99 9.15 -1.75
C VAL A 192 -1.62 10.51 -1.99
N VAL A 193 -1.84 10.86 -3.25
CA VAL A 193 -2.39 12.16 -3.67
C VAL A 193 -3.63 11.96 -4.53
N ASP A 194 -4.48 12.97 -4.58
CA ASP A 194 -5.51 13.09 -5.60
C ASP A 194 -4.87 13.71 -6.86
N PRO A 195 -4.74 12.98 -7.99
CA PRO A 195 -4.11 13.51 -9.19
C PRO A 195 -4.83 14.73 -9.77
N LYS A 196 -6.13 14.92 -9.44
CA LYS A 196 -6.90 16.09 -9.89
C LYS A 196 -6.57 17.37 -9.15
N CYS A 197 -5.90 17.27 -8.00
CA CYS A 197 -5.45 18.40 -7.20
C CYS A 197 -4.00 18.82 -7.52
N ILE A 198 -3.34 18.15 -8.48
CA ILE A 198 -2.01 18.54 -8.94
C ILE A 198 -2.11 19.86 -9.71
N ILE A 199 -1.31 20.84 -9.29
CA ILE A 199 -1.33 22.22 -9.83
C ILE A 199 -0.49 22.29 -11.10
N GLU A 200 0.70 21.70 -11.03
CA GLU A 200 1.71 21.70 -12.09
C GLU A 200 2.35 20.32 -12.14
N ILE A 201 2.50 19.77 -13.34
CA ILE A 201 3.14 18.48 -13.58
C ILE A 201 4.02 18.58 -14.83
N GLU A 202 5.27 18.15 -14.71
CA GLU A 202 6.22 18.12 -15.81
C GLU A 202 6.91 16.75 -15.92
N SER A 203 7.14 16.30 -17.15
CA SER A 203 8.02 15.17 -17.44
C SER A 203 9.46 15.67 -17.49
N VAL A 204 10.26 15.32 -16.49
CA VAL A 204 11.64 15.78 -16.39
C VAL A 204 12.62 14.87 -17.14
N ARG A 205 12.27 13.60 -17.33
CA ARG A 205 13.13 12.61 -17.99
C ARG A 205 12.29 11.48 -18.58
N ILE A 206 12.71 10.95 -19.73
CA ILE A 206 12.09 9.80 -20.39
C ILE A 206 13.12 8.69 -20.52
N TYR A 207 12.66 7.46 -20.30
CA TYR A 207 13.40 6.21 -20.41
C TYR A 207 12.69 5.33 -21.43
N LEU A 208 13.39 4.95 -22.49
CA LEU A 208 12.85 4.16 -23.60
C LEU A 208 13.24 2.70 -23.49
#